data_AF-A0A7K3GSX3-F1
#
_entry.id   AF-A0A7K3GSX3-F1
#
_cell.length_a   1.000
_cell.length_b   1.000
_cell.length_c   1.000
_cell.angle_alpha   90.00
_cell.angle_beta   90.00
_cell.angle_gamma   90.00
#
_symmetry.space_group_name_H-M   'P 1'
#
loop_
_entity.id
_entity.type
_entity.pdbx_description
1 polymer ?
#
loop_
_entity_poly.entity_id
_entity_poly.type
_entity_poly.pdbx_seq_one_letter_code
_entity_poly.pdbx_strand_id
1 'polypeptide(L)'
;ATTPAAVTDASAPTRPEGAEGRAAGPRAVQLTWSAAKDDRKVVSYDVYQGGTKVHSVGGAQTAAVVTGLRPGTRYTFTVRARDAADNLSPASAAVRLSTPGSDNGRASAPTGLRAASHLADGAYYLDLTWVPPRTDGPVAEYQIHLDGRPATSLVYGAEAPRDLAEYSFYAGREAGVTHRVRVRARLADGTWGGFSEERKVTLGAGG
;
A
#
# COMPACT_ATOMS: atom_id res chain seq x y z
N ALA A 1 -27.01 -13.43 41.90
CA ALA A 1 -26.92 -14.14 40.60
C ALA A 1 -25.56 -13.82 39.99
N THR A 2 -24.73 -14.83 39.77
CA THR A 2 -23.46 -14.67 39.03
C THR A 2 -23.73 -14.86 37.55
N THR A 3 -23.45 -13.84 36.74
CA THR A 3 -23.48 -13.94 35.28
C THR A 3 -22.52 -15.04 34.83
N PRO A 4 -22.93 -16.02 34.00
CA PRO A 4 -22.01 -17.00 33.45
C PRO A 4 -20.91 -16.27 32.65
N ALA A 5 -19.65 -16.65 32.87
CA ALA A 5 -18.55 -16.16 32.04
C ALA A 5 -18.80 -16.55 30.57
N ALA A 6 -18.74 -15.58 29.66
CA ALA A 6 -18.80 -15.85 28.24
C ALA A 6 -17.54 -16.65 27.86
N VAL A 7 -17.72 -17.94 27.53
CA VAL A 7 -16.64 -18.77 26.99
C VAL A 7 -16.27 -18.23 25.61
N THR A 8 -15.12 -17.55 25.54
CA THR A 8 -14.50 -17.11 24.29
C THR A 8 -14.20 -18.31 23.40
N ASP A 9 -14.57 -18.21 22.12
CA ASP A 9 -14.22 -19.22 21.14
C ASP A 9 -12.70 -19.26 20.91
N ALA A 10 -12.12 -20.45 20.91
CA ALA A 10 -10.71 -20.67 20.59
C ALA A 10 -10.52 -21.49 19.31
N SER A 11 -11.60 -22.00 18.72
CA SER A 11 -11.58 -22.76 17.47
C SER A 11 -11.50 -21.78 16.31
N ALA A 12 -10.49 -21.91 15.45
CA ALA A 12 -10.45 -21.14 14.22
C ALA A 12 -11.31 -21.80 13.13
N PRO A 13 -11.91 -21.01 12.22
CA PRO A 13 -12.62 -21.56 11.07
C PRO A 13 -11.72 -22.44 10.19
N THR A 14 -12.34 -23.34 9.44
CA THR A 14 -11.64 -24.13 8.42
C THR A 14 -11.10 -23.24 7.30
N ARG A 15 -10.08 -23.74 6.60
CA ARG A 15 -9.55 -23.10 5.40
C ARG A 15 -10.65 -22.92 4.34
N PRO A 16 -10.79 -21.74 3.70
CA PRO A 16 -11.58 -21.60 2.48
C PRO A 16 -10.97 -22.41 1.34
N GLU A 17 -11.76 -23.28 0.72
CA GLU A 17 -11.34 -24.15 -0.39
C GLU A 17 -11.80 -23.61 -1.76
N GLY A 18 -11.27 -24.17 -2.85
CA GLY A 18 -11.70 -23.81 -4.21
C GLY A 18 -11.52 -22.33 -4.55
N ALA A 19 -10.51 -21.67 -3.97
CA ALA A 19 -10.25 -20.27 -4.22
C ALA A 19 -9.76 -20.06 -5.66
N GLU A 20 -10.50 -19.26 -6.42
CA GLU A 20 -10.24 -18.94 -7.82
C GLU A 20 -10.50 -17.46 -8.09
N GLY A 21 -10.11 -16.98 -9.26
CA GLY A 21 -10.35 -15.59 -9.61
C GLY A 21 -10.09 -15.25 -11.06
N ARG A 22 -10.62 -14.10 -11.47
CA ARG A 22 -10.44 -13.53 -12.80
C ARG A 22 -10.28 -12.02 -12.73
N ALA A 23 -9.65 -11.42 -13.74
CA ALA A 23 -9.68 -9.98 -13.90
C ALA A 23 -11.12 -9.52 -14.19
N ALA A 24 -11.57 -8.50 -13.47
CA ALA A 24 -12.87 -7.84 -13.66
C ALA A 24 -12.72 -6.48 -14.38
N GLY A 25 -11.51 -6.20 -14.88
CA GLY A 25 -11.13 -4.97 -15.54
C GLY A 25 -9.65 -4.65 -15.29
N PRO A 26 -9.13 -3.56 -15.87
CA PRO A 26 -7.71 -3.19 -15.71
C PRO A 26 -7.36 -2.76 -14.28
N ARG A 27 -8.36 -2.46 -13.43
CA ARG A 27 -8.17 -2.03 -12.03
C ARG A 27 -8.93 -2.87 -11.00
N ALA A 28 -9.44 -4.03 -11.41
CA ALA A 28 -10.25 -4.86 -10.54
C ALA A 28 -10.08 -6.35 -10.83
N VAL A 29 -10.21 -7.16 -9.79
CA VAL A 29 -10.31 -8.61 -9.89
C VAL A 29 -11.51 -9.09 -9.09
N GLN A 30 -12.11 -10.19 -9.55
CA GLN A 30 -13.13 -10.91 -8.81
C GLN A 30 -12.54 -12.23 -8.33
N LEU A 31 -12.70 -12.48 -7.02
CA LEU A 31 -12.31 -13.71 -6.36
C LEU A 31 -13.55 -14.46 -5.90
N THR A 32 -13.50 -15.78 -5.94
CA THR A 32 -14.55 -16.69 -5.45
C THR A 32 -13.91 -17.84 -4.68
N TRP A 33 -14.62 -18.38 -3.70
CA TRP A 33 -14.17 -19.52 -2.89
C TRP A 33 -15.37 -20.32 -2.35
N SER A 34 -15.10 -21.46 -1.73
CA SER A 34 -16.11 -22.25 -1.01
C SER A 34 -16.21 -21.81 0.44
N ALA A 35 -17.41 -21.87 1.02
CA ALA A 35 -17.64 -21.47 2.40
C ALA A 35 -16.81 -22.31 3.39
N ALA A 36 -16.11 -21.62 4.30
CA ALA A 36 -15.48 -22.21 5.46
C ALA A 36 -16.54 -22.61 6.52
N LYS A 37 -16.15 -23.53 7.40
CA LYS A 37 -16.96 -23.99 8.53
C LYS A 37 -16.28 -23.58 9.82
N ASP A 38 -17.09 -23.40 10.85
CA ASP A 38 -16.66 -23.05 12.19
C ASP A 38 -17.64 -23.69 13.18
N ASP A 39 -17.23 -23.94 14.43
CA ASP A 39 -18.10 -24.58 15.43
C ASP A 39 -19.18 -23.62 15.96
N ARG A 40 -18.96 -22.30 15.85
CA ARG A 40 -19.97 -21.27 16.10
C ARG A 40 -20.42 -20.59 14.83
N LYS A 41 -19.56 -19.78 14.20
CA LYS A 41 -19.91 -18.96 13.03
C LYS A 41 -18.70 -18.27 12.40
N VAL A 42 -18.59 -18.39 11.08
CA VAL A 42 -17.78 -17.47 10.27
C VAL A 42 -18.48 -16.12 10.15
N VAL A 43 -17.84 -15.04 10.61
CA VAL A 43 -18.39 -13.68 10.55
C VAL A 43 -17.89 -12.87 9.36
N SER A 44 -16.69 -13.16 8.86
CA SER A 44 -16.13 -12.51 7.69
C SER A 44 -15.13 -13.37 6.94
N TYR A 45 -14.86 -12.98 5.68
CA TYR A 45 -13.69 -13.41 4.94
C TYR A 45 -12.78 -12.23 4.67
N ASP A 46 -11.52 -12.36 5.06
CA ASP A 46 -10.48 -11.39 4.79
C ASP A 46 -9.71 -11.80 3.52
N VAL A 47 -9.59 -10.86 2.58
CA VAL A 47 -8.80 -11.03 1.37
C VAL A 47 -7.44 -10.38 1.58
N TYR A 48 -6.40 -11.16 1.35
CA TYR A 48 -5.00 -10.75 1.46
C TYR A 48 -4.36 -10.68 0.09
N GLN A 49 -3.55 -9.66 -0.13
CA GLN A 49 -2.61 -9.59 -1.25
C GLN A 49 -1.18 -9.72 -0.71
N GLY A 50 -0.50 -10.79 -1.06
CA GLY A 50 0.72 -11.18 -0.35
C GLY A 50 0.43 -11.38 1.14
N GLY A 51 1.05 -10.58 2.01
CA GLY A 51 0.83 -10.62 3.47
C GLY A 51 -0.14 -9.56 4.00
N THR A 52 -0.61 -8.62 3.17
CA THR A 52 -1.42 -7.49 3.62
C THR A 52 -2.91 -7.76 3.38
N LYS A 53 -3.75 -7.55 4.39
CA LYS A 53 -5.21 -7.55 4.24
C LYS A 53 -5.62 -6.33 3.41
N VAL A 54 -6.25 -6.57 2.26
CA VAL A 54 -6.67 -5.51 1.32
C VAL A 54 -8.18 -5.33 1.25
N HIS A 55 -8.95 -6.34 1.66
CA HIS A 55 -10.41 -6.27 1.64
C HIS A 55 -11.03 -7.24 2.66
N SER A 56 -12.31 -7.04 2.99
CA SER A 56 -13.08 -7.94 3.84
C SER A 56 -14.54 -7.94 3.40
N VAL A 57 -15.17 -9.11 3.42
CA VAL A 57 -16.60 -9.30 3.11
C VAL A 57 -17.28 -10.07 4.24
N GLY A 58 -18.61 -10.01 4.33
CA GLY A 58 -19.36 -10.72 5.38
C GLY A 58 -19.27 -12.24 5.24
N GLY A 59 -19.43 -12.97 6.34
CA GLY A 59 -19.27 -14.44 6.40
C GLY A 59 -20.29 -15.24 5.59
N ALA A 60 -21.37 -14.61 5.13
CA ALA A 60 -22.33 -15.21 4.19
C ALA A 60 -21.87 -15.08 2.72
N GLN A 61 -20.83 -14.29 2.44
CA GLN A 61 -20.32 -14.05 1.09
C GLN A 61 -19.19 -15.00 0.77
N THR A 62 -19.22 -15.57 -0.43
CA THR A 62 -18.17 -16.46 -0.98
C THR A 62 -17.51 -15.88 -2.22
N ALA A 63 -17.65 -14.57 -2.40
CA ALA A 63 -17.05 -13.81 -3.49
C ALA A 63 -16.70 -12.39 -3.04
N ALA A 64 -15.66 -11.82 -3.63
CA ALA A 64 -15.26 -10.42 -3.43
C ALA A 64 -14.75 -9.82 -4.74
N VAL A 65 -14.97 -8.51 -4.90
CA VAL A 65 -14.32 -7.72 -5.95
C VAL A 65 -13.28 -6.82 -5.29
N VAL A 66 -12.02 -7.03 -5.63
CA VAL A 66 -10.92 -6.17 -5.17
C VAL A 66 -10.67 -5.12 -6.25
N THR A 67 -10.85 -3.85 -5.90
CA THR A 67 -10.65 -2.67 -6.76
C THR A 67 -9.35 -1.94 -6.39
N GLY A 68 -9.05 -0.84 -7.09
CA GLY A 68 -7.86 -0.02 -6.81
C GLY A 68 -6.55 -0.64 -7.31
N LEU A 69 -6.63 -1.67 -8.14
CA LEU A 69 -5.46 -2.36 -8.70
C LEU A 69 -4.86 -1.58 -9.88
N ARG A 70 -3.61 -1.87 -10.19
CA ARG A 70 -2.90 -1.34 -11.34
C ARG A 70 -3.11 -2.21 -12.59
N PRO A 71 -3.30 -1.60 -13.76
CA PRO A 71 -3.27 -2.31 -15.04
C PRO A 71 -1.93 -3.02 -15.29
N GLY A 72 -1.96 -4.12 -16.05
CA GLY A 72 -0.76 -4.86 -16.47
C GLY A 72 0.08 -5.44 -15.34
N THR A 73 -0.49 -5.58 -14.14
CA THR A 73 0.23 -5.96 -12.92
C THR A 73 -0.17 -7.35 -12.47
N ARG A 74 0.81 -8.17 -12.10
CA ARG A 74 0.58 -9.51 -11.55
C ARG A 74 0.34 -9.43 -10.05
N TYR A 75 -0.77 -10.01 -9.61
CA TYR A 75 -1.16 -10.09 -8.21
C TYR A 75 -1.19 -11.53 -7.70
N THR A 76 -1.07 -11.69 -6.39
CA THR A 76 -1.26 -12.96 -5.69
C THR A 76 -2.16 -12.72 -4.49
N PHE A 77 -3.32 -13.36 -4.48
CA PHE A 77 -4.32 -13.24 -3.43
C PHE A 77 -4.50 -14.53 -2.64
N THR A 78 -4.85 -14.40 -1.37
CA THR A 78 -5.35 -15.50 -0.53
C THR A 78 -6.56 -15.02 0.26
N VAL A 79 -7.39 -15.96 0.71
CA VAL A 79 -8.58 -15.66 1.52
C VAL A 79 -8.49 -16.42 2.85
N ARG A 80 -8.85 -15.76 3.95
CA ARG A 80 -8.96 -16.36 5.29
C ARG A 80 -10.37 -16.13 5.83
N ALA A 81 -10.94 -17.13 6.47
CA ALA A 81 -12.17 -16.97 7.24
C ALA A 81 -11.84 -16.48 8.65
N ARG A 82 -12.75 -15.69 9.22
CA ARG A 82 -12.65 -15.13 10.57
C ARG A 82 -13.95 -15.40 11.33
N ASP A 83 -13.85 -15.77 12.61
CA ASP A 83 -14.99 -15.95 13.50
C ASP A 83 -15.28 -14.70 14.36
N ALA A 84 -16.27 -14.78 15.26
CA ALA A 84 -16.63 -13.68 16.14
C ALA A 84 -15.61 -13.41 17.26
N ALA A 85 -14.67 -14.33 17.50
CA ALA A 85 -13.60 -14.22 18.49
C ALA A 85 -12.26 -13.77 17.86
N ASP A 86 -12.28 -13.33 16.59
CA ASP A 86 -11.12 -12.92 15.80
C ASP A 86 -10.11 -14.06 15.48
N ASN A 87 -10.51 -15.33 15.65
CA ASN A 87 -9.71 -16.46 15.18
C ASN A 87 -9.71 -16.51 13.65
N LEU A 88 -8.52 -16.62 13.06
CA LEU A 88 -8.34 -16.67 11.61
C LEU A 88 -7.98 -18.08 11.13
N SER A 89 -8.69 -18.56 10.11
CA SER A 89 -8.36 -19.82 9.43
C SER A 89 -6.94 -19.82 8.84
N PRO A 90 -6.39 -20.98 8.46
CA PRO A 90 -5.32 -21.02 7.46
C PRO A 90 -5.74 -20.31 6.16
N ALA A 91 -4.78 -19.69 5.47
CA ALA A 91 -5.03 -19.02 4.18
C ALA A 91 -5.33 -20.02 3.07
N SER A 92 -6.27 -19.72 2.18
CA SER A 92 -6.63 -20.51 0.99
C SER A 92 -5.42 -20.82 0.09
N ALA A 93 -5.64 -21.63 -0.96
CA ALA A 93 -4.69 -21.69 -2.06
C ALA A 93 -4.50 -20.28 -2.67
N ALA A 94 -3.28 -20.00 -3.15
CA ALA A 94 -2.93 -18.71 -3.70
C ALA A 94 -3.50 -18.54 -5.11
N VAL A 95 -4.33 -17.52 -5.31
CA VAL A 95 -4.87 -17.16 -6.63
C VAL A 95 -3.92 -16.15 -7.28
N ARG A 96 -3.33 -16.53 -8.41
CA ARG A 96 -2.36 -15.70 -9.15
C ARG A 96 -2.97 -15.27 -10.47
N LEU A 97 -3.06 -13.98 -10.71
CA LEU A 97 -3.58 -13.43 -11.96
C LEU A 97 -2.97 -12.07 -12.28
N SER A 98 -3.13 -11.63 -13.52
CA SER A 98 -2.72 -10.31 -13.97
C SER A 98 -3.92 -9.50 -14.39
N THR A 99 -3.92 -8.21 -14.05
CA THR A 99 -4.86 -7.25 -14.62
C THR A 99 -4.49 -6.94 -16.08
N PRO A 100 -5.47 -6.77 -16.98
CA PRO A 100 -5.19 -6.40 -18.37
C PRO A 100 -4.73 -4.94 -18.49
N GLY A 101 -4.20 -4.59 -19.66
CA GLY A 101 -3.77 -3.23 -20.01
C GLY A 101 -2.34 -2.90 -19.57
N SER A 102 -2.01 -1.61 -19.60
CA SER A 102 -0.73 -1.07 -19.16
C SER A 102 -0.94 0.20 -18.34
N ASP A 103 -0.01 0.48 -17.44
CA ASP A 103 0.00 1.67 -16.59
C ASP A 103 1.33 2.40 -16.78
N ASN A 104 1.27 3.67 -17.18
CA ASN A 104 2.46 4.52 -17.29
C ASN A 104 2.85 5.17 -15.95
N GLY A 105 2.15 4.83 -14.86
CA GLY A 105 2.44 5.29 -13.50
C GLY A 105 1.98 6.72 -13.20
N ARG A 106 1.60 7.51 -14.21
CA ARG A 106 1.31 8.95 -14.06
C ARG A 106 0.17 9.24 -13.10
N ALA A 107 -0.89 8.44 -13.12
CA ALA A 107 -2.05 8.63 -12.24
C ALA A 107 -1.71 8.41 -10.74
N SER A 108 -0.60 7.70 -10.48
CA SER A 108 -0.18 7.32 -9.14
C SER A 108 1.11 8.01 -8.68
N ALA A 109 1.64 8.90 -9.51
CA ALA A 109 2.84 9.64 -9.20
C ALA A 109 2.50 10.80 -8.25
N PRO A 110 3.32 11.05 -7.21
CA PRO A 110 3.29 12.32 -6.50
C PRO A 110 3.47 13.48 -7.48
N THR A 111 2.76 14.58 -7.24
CA THR A 111 2.81 15.76 -8.11
C THR A 111 3.29 16.99 -7.35
N GLY A 112 3.54 18.09 -8.04
CA GLY A 112 3.94 19.34 -7.38
C GLY A 112 5.28 19.28 -6.65
N LEU A 113 6.15 18.29 -6.96
CA LEU A 113 7.45 18.15 -6.30
C LEU A 113 8.25 19.46 -6.42
N ARG A 114 8.65 20.01 -5.28
CA ARG A 114 9.63 21.08 -5.14
C ARG A 114 10.82 20.57 -4.35
N ALA A 115 11.99 21.12 -4.64
CA ALA A 115 13.23 20.82 -3.96
C ALA A 115 13.99 22.13 -3.76
N ALA A 116 14.36 22.42 -2.52
CA ALA A 116 15.23 23.51 -2.14
C ALA A 116 16.41 22.95 -1.33
N SER A 117 17.51 23.71 -1.25
CA SER A 117 18.59 23.37 -0.33
C SER A 117 18.68 24.42 0.77
N HIS A 118 18.94 23.98 2.01
CA HIS A 118 19.33 24.88 3.09
C HIS A 118 20.66 24.42 3.71
N LEU A 119 21.36 25.36 4.36
CA LEU A 119 22.59 25.11 5.11
C LEU A 119 22.27 25.09 6.61
N ALA A 120 22.62 24.01 7.28
CA ALA A 120 22.51 23.87 8.73
C ALA A 120 23.78 23.17 9.26
N ASP A 121 24.36 23.70 10.33
CA ASP A 121 25.53 23.11 11.01
C ASP A 121 26.71 22.74 10.07
N GLY A 122 26.94 23.57 9.04
CA GLY A 122 28.02 23.35 8.06
C GLY A 122 27.74 22.23 7.05
N ALA A 123 26.50 21.77 6.92
CA ALA A 123 26.04 20.77 5.98
C ALA A 123 24.81 21.25 5.19
N TYR A 124 24.70 20.81 3.94
CA TYR A 124 23.56 21.06 3.09
C TYR A 124 22.52 19.95 3.21
N TYR A 125 21.27 20.36 3.35
CA TYR A 125 20.09 19.51 3.37
C TYR A 125 19.23 19.82 2.16
N LEU A 126 18.43 18.84 1.72
CA LEU A 126 17.39 19.03 0.71
C LEU A 126 16.02 19.01 1.37
N ASP A 127 15.31 20.13 1.25
CA ASP A 127 13.92 20.27 1.64
C ASP A 127 13.02 19.98 0.46
N LEU A 128 12.19 18.95 0.62
CA LEU A 128 11.27 18.49 -0.40
C LEU A 128 9.84 18.75 0.04
N THR A 129 9.03 19.24 -0.88
CA THR A 129 7.57 19.24 -0.72
C THR A 129 6.90 18.62 -1.94
N TRP A 130 5.82 17.88 -1.74
CA TRP A 130 5.04 17.29 -2.83
C TRP A 130 3.58 17.06 -2.46
N VAL A 131 2.73 16.99 -3.47
CA VAL A 131 1.31 16.63 -3.33
C VAL A 131 1.19 15.11 -3.45
N PRO A 132 0.66 14.41 -2.42
CA PRO A 132 0.33 12.99 -2.48
C PRO A 132 -0.55 12.62 -3.69
N PRO A 133 -0.36 11.43 -4.30
CA PRO A 133 -1.29 10.96 -5.32
C PRO A 133 -2.66 10.66 -4.69
N ARG A 134 -3.74 10.92 -5.43
CA ARG A 134 -5.10 10.59 -4.99
C ARG A 134 -5.37 9.11 -5.18
N THR A 135 -5.60 8.41 -4.09
CA THR A 135 -5.86 6.97 -4.03
C THR A 135 -7.07 6.69 -3.15
N ASP A 136 -7.65 5.49 -3.27
CA ASP A 136 -8.83 5.07 -2.48
C ASP A 136 -8.54 4.92 -0.97
N GLY A 137 -7.27 5.03 -0.56
CA GLY A 137 -6.82 4.98 0.84
C GLY A 137 -5.61 5.89 1.08
N PRO A 138 -5.16 6.04 2.34
CA PRO A 138 -4.01 6.88 2.67
C PRO A 138 -2.70 6.35 2.07
N VAL A 139 -1.88 7.25 1.55
CA VAL A 139 -0.53 6.95 1.08
C VAL A 139 0.44 7.16 2.24
N ALA A 140 0.71 6.08 2.97
CA ALA A 140 1.51 6.15 4.19
C ALA A 140 3.01 5.99 3.95
N GLU A 141 3.44 5.55 2.76
CA GLU A 141 4.85 5.28 2.49
C GLU A 141 5.31 5.90 1.17
N TYR A 142 6.51 6.50 1.20
CA TYR A 142 7.15 7.11 0.04
C TYR A 142 8.59 6.64 -0.08
N GLN A 143 9.12 6.66 -1.29
CA GLN A 143 10.54 6.45 -1.54
C GLN A 143 11.10 7.63 -2.34
N ILE A 144 12.19 8.19 -1.83
CA ILE A 144 12.92 9.28 -2.45
C ILE A 144 14.11 8.69 -3.20
N HIS A 145 14.27 9.08 -4.46
CA HIS A 145 15.43 8.76 -5.28
C HIS A 145 16.26 10.01 -5.50
N LEU A 146 17.56 9.89 -5.28
CA LEU A 146 18.57 10.91 -5.57
C LEU A 146 19.52 10.35 -6.63
N ASP A 147 19.69 11.09 -7.73
CA ASP A 147 20.55 10.72 -8.87
C ASP A 147 20.26 9.32 -9.42
N GLY A 148 18.98 8.96 -9.44
CA GLY A 148 18.48 7.69 -9.96
C GLY A 148 18.65 6.49 -9.02
N ARG A 149 19.07 6.71 -7.76
CA ARG A 149 19.22 5.65 -6.74
C ARG A 149 18.30 5.93 -5.54
N PRO A 150 17.76 4.90 -4.88
CA PRO A 150 17.04 5.09 -3.62
C PRO A 150 17.94 5.77 -2.59
N ALA A 151 17.48 6.90 -2.04
CA ALA A 151 18.18 7.63 -0.99
C ALA A 151 17.57 7.33 0.39
N THR A 152 16.24 7.34 0.48
CA THR A 152 15.51 7.01 1.71
C THR A 152 14.08 6.55 1.43
N SER A 153 13.46 5.91 2.42
CA SER A 153 12.03 5.59 2.44
C SER A 153 11.38 6.21 3.67
N LEU A 154 10.19 6.77 3.49
CA LEU A 154 9.42 7.47 4.52
C LEU A 154 8.19 6.65 4.86
N VAL A 155 7.88 6.49 6.14
CA VAL A 155 6.65 5.85 6.61
C VAL A 155 5.96 6.79 7.60
N TYR A 156 4.86 7.40 7.18
CA TYR A 156 4.08 8.35 8.00
C TYR A 156 3.05 7.66 8.91
N GLY A 157 2.70 6.40 8.64
CA GLY A 157 1.66 5.70 9.40
C GLY A 157 0.28 6.37 9.29
N ALA A 158 -0.43 6.49 10.41
CA ALA A 158 -1.81 7.01 10.45
C ALA A 158 -1.91 8.52 10.18
N GLU A 159 -0.83 9.27 10.39
CA GLU A 159 -0.77 10.72 10.24
C GLU A 159 -0.28 11.14 8.85
N ALA A 160 -0.44 10.26 7.85
CA ALA A 160 0.02 10.51 6.50
C ALA A 160 -0.60 11.81 5.92
N PRO A 161 0.23 12.75 5.45
CA PRO A 161 -0.24 13.99 4.86
C PRO A 161 -1.10 13.70 3.62
N ARG A 162 -2.22 14.41 3.49
CA ARG A 162 -3.16 14.25 2.36
C ARG A 162 -3.02 15.32 1.29
N ASP A 163 -2.71 16.55 1.69
CA ASP A 163 -2.67 17.69 0.78
C ASP A 163 -1.24 18.06 0.37
N LEU A 164 -0.33 18.09 1.33
CA LEU A 164 1.07 18.41 1.12
C LEU A 164 1.94 17.60 2.08
N ALA A 165 2.89 16.85 1.52
CA ALA A 165 3.92 16.15 2.26
C ALA A 165 5.22 16.94 2.19
N GLU A 166 6.00 16.89 3.28
CA GLU A 166 7.27 17.58 3.41
C GLU A 166 8.32 16.65 4.02
N TYR A 167 9.56 16.75 3.57
CA TYR A 167 10.67 16.02 4.16
C TYR A 167 12.00 16.71 3.90
N SER A 168 12.87 16.73 4.91
CA SER A 168 14.22 17.26 4.82
C SER A 168 15.25 16.17 5.13
N PHE A 169 16.35 16.11 4.36
CA PHE A 169 17.44 15.17 4.62
C PHE A 169 18.80 15.68 4.17
N TYR A 170 19.86 15.18 4.82
CA TYR A 170 21.24 15.51 4.52
C TYR A 170 21.62 15.13 3.08
N ALA A 171 22.26 16.06 2.38
CA ALA A 171 22.67 15.89 0.98
C ALA A 171 24.18 16.08 0.75
N GLY A 172 24.92 16.64 1.70
CA GLY A 172 26.36 16.77 1.59
C GLY A 172 26.92 17.96 2.35
N ARG A 173 28.22 18.22 2.19
CA ARG A 173 28.89 19.42 2.71
C ARG A 173 29.45 20.32 1.62
N GLU A 174 29.47 19.84 0.39
CA GLU A 174 30.04 20.56 -0.74
C GLU A 174 28.95 21.39 -1.45
N ALA A 175 29.22 22.68 -1.64
CA ALA A 175 28.35 23.57 -2.39
C ALA A 175 28.53 23.37 -3.90
N GLY A 176 27.53 23.75 -4.70
CA GLY A 176 27.57 23.64 -6.16
C GLY A 176 27.28 22.24 -6.70
N VAL A 177 27.22 21.22 -5.85
CA VAL A 177 26.79 19.87 -6.23
C VAL A 177 25.32 19.92 -6.65
N THR A 178 25.02 19.41 -7.84
CA THR A 178 23.67 19.36 -8.38
C THR A 178 23.12 17.95 -8.34
N HIS A 179 21.99 17.79 -7.65
CA HIS A 179 21.27 16.53 -7.56
C HIS A 179 20.00 16.53 -8.40
N ARG A 180 19.56 15.34 -8.79
CA ARG A 180 18.26 15.06 -9.39
C ARG A 180 17.42 14.25 -8.42
N VAL A 181 16.27 14.78 -8.03
CA VAL A 181 15.35 14.15 -7.09
C VAL A 181 14.03 13.77 -7.73
N ARG A 182 13.54 12.58 -7.38
CA ARG A 182 12.20 12.07 -7.71
C ARG A 182 11.61 11.38 -6.48
N VAL A 183 10.29 11.41 -6.37
CA VAL A 183 9.55 10.75 -5.28
C VAL A 183 8.51 9.81 -5.88
N ARG A 184 8.31 8.64 -5.28
CA ARG A 184 7.19 7.75 -5.59
C ARG A 184 6.48 7.30 -4.33
N ALA A 185 5.20 6.99 -4.48
CA ALA A 185 4.33 6.54 -3.40
C ALA A 185 4.18 5.02 -3.41
N ARG A 186 4.03 4.41 -2.22
CA ARG A 186 3.52 3.06 -2.08
C ARG A 186 2.00 3.11 -2.02
N LEU A 187 1.35 2.34 -2.86
CA LEU A 187 -0.10 2.29 -2.94
C LEU A 187 -0.70 1.34 -1.89
N ALA A 188 -2.02 1.43 -1.72
CA ALA A 188 -2.79 0.55 -0.85
C ALA A 188 -2.69 -0.94 -1.24
N ASP A 189 -2.44 -1.23 -2.53
CA ASP A 189 -2.15 -2.58 -3.03
C ASP A 189 -0.69 -3.01 -2.73
N GLY A 190 0.06 -2.27 -1.93
CA GLY A 190 1.44 -2.57 -1.54
C GLY A 190 2.48 -2.39 -2.65
N THR A 191 2.08 -2.02 -3.87
CA THR A 191 3.00 -1.77 -4.99
C THR A 191 3.54 -0.34 -4.99
N TRP A 192 4.71 -0.15 -5.61
CA TRP A 192 5.25 1.18 -5.86
C TRP A 192 4.59 1.81 -7.09
N GLY A 193 4.23 3.09 -6.97
CA GLY A 193 3.73 3.86 -8.09
C GLY A 193 4.75 4.54 -8.95
N GLY A 194 4.22 5.34 -9.88
CA GLY A 194 5.01 6.17 -10.75
C GLY A 194 5.85 7.16 -9.96
N PHE A 195 6.97 7.56 -10.54
CA PHE A 195 7.75 8.67 -10.02
C PHE A 195 7.08 9.99 -10.37
N SER A 196 7.22 10.96 -9.47
CA SER A 196 7.02 12.36 -9.77
C SER A 196 7.89 12.81 -10.95
N GLU A 197 7.57 13.99 -11.48
CA GLU A 197 8.52 14.74 -12.30
C GLU A 197 9.88 14.89 -11.59
N GLU A 198 10.96 14.83 -12.35
CA GLU A 198 12.32 15.02 -11.81
C GLU A 198 12.58 16.50 -11.52
N ARG A 199 13.15 16.78 -10.34
CA ARG A 199 13.59 18.11 -9.96
C ARG A 199 15.11 18.15 -9.80
N LYS A 200 15.72 19.20 -10.34
CA LYS A 200 17.13 19.49 -10.13
C LYS A 200 17.28 20.52 -9.01
N VAL A 201 18.26 20.31 -8.15
CA VAL A 201 18.58 21.21 -7.04
C VAL A 201 20.09 21.27 -6.88
N THR A 202 20.63 22.46 -6.73
CA THR A 202 22.06 22.71 -6.54
C THR A 202 22.29 23.16 -5.11
N LEU A 203 23.15 22.44 -4.37
CA LEU A 203 23.42 22.73 -2.97
C LEU A 203 24.08 24.10 -2.82
N GLY A 204 23.48 24.96 -2.00
CA GLY A 204 24.00 26.31 -1.75
C GLY A 204 23.79 27.31 -2.88
N ALA A 205 23.00 26.97 -3.91
CA ALA A 205 22.47 27.97 -4.83
C ALA A 205 21.34 28.73 -4.13
N GLY A 206 21.56 30.00 -3.81
CA GLY A 206 20.53 30.87 -3.26
C GLY A 206 19.35 31.01 -4.22
N GLY A 207 18.13 31.03 -3.66
CA GLY A 207 16.90 31.40 -4.37
C GLY A 207 16.83 32.89 -4.68
#